data_AF-A0A1Q5A545-F1
#
_entry.id   AF-A0A1Q5A545-F1
#
_cell.length_a   1.000
_cell.length_b   1.000
_cell.length_c   1.000
_cell.angle_alpha   90.00
_cell.angle_beta   90.00
_cell.angle_gamma   90.00
#
_symmetry.space_group_name_H-M   'P 1'
#
loop_
_entity.id
_entity.type
_entity.pdbx_description
1 polymer ?
#
loop_
_entity_poly.entity_id
_entity_poly.type
_entity_poly.pdbx_seq_one_letter_code
_entity_poly.pdbx_strand_id
1 'polypeptide(L)'
;MFVRDDGRPLTAVMYRRVWEGAWEAARLESHETGLWLDGGVSVLRDACIADWMNAGPLTAGQLVAIAEIVGVSAAYLASRFAYCLQVPAEIDFGRLEAAFELPDVTSSACLR
;
A
#
# COMPACT_ATOMS: atom_id res chain seq x y z
N MET A 1 1.47 -28.14 5.29
CA MET A 1 1.20 -28.04 6.74
C MET A 1 2.53 -27.81 7.43
N PHE A 2 2.65 -26.80 8.29
CA PHE A 2 3.90 -26.53 9.01
C PHE A 2 3.99 -27.44 10.24
N VAL A 3 5.06 -28.21 10.32
CA VAL A 3 5.33 -29.16 11.40
C VAL A 3 6.63 -28.80 12.09
N ARG A 4 6.71 -29.16 13.35
CA ARG A 4 7.92 -29.10 14.15
C ARG A 4 8.82 -30.29 13.81
N ASP A 5 10.05 -30.27 14.30
CA ASP A 5 11.01 -31.37 14.13
C ASP A 5 10.53 -32.71 14.74
N ASP A 6 9.62 -32.64 15.71
CA ASP A 6 8.96 -33.81 16.31
C ASP A 6 7.75 -34.33 15.51
N GLY A 7 7.51 -33.79 14.32
CA GLY A 7 6.40 -34.13 13.43
C GLY A 7 5.04 -33.57 13.88
N ARG A 8 4.96 -32.87 15.02
CA ARG A 8 3.70 -32.29 15.49
C ARG A 8 3.40 -30.99 14.77
N PRO A 9 2.10 -30.64 14.57
CA PRO A 9 1.73 -29.35 14.01
C PRO A 9 2.29 -28.18 14.80
N LEU A 10 2.73 -27.14 14.10
CA LEU A 10 3.06 -25.87 14.73
C LEU A 10 1.77 -25.25 15.29
N THR A 11 1.75 -24.93 16.58
CA THR A 11 0.58 -24.30 17.20
C THR A 11 0.59 -22.80 16.96
N ALA A 12 -0.59 -22.17 16.95
CA ALA A 12 -0.72 -20.71 16.81
C ALA A 12 0.04 -19.96 17.92
N VAL A 13 0.11 -20.52 19.13
CA VAL A 13 0.84 -19.94 20.27
C VAL A 13 2.35 -19.96 20.02
N MET A 14 2.89 -21.08 19.53
CA MET A 14 4.30 -21.19 19.20
C MET A 14 4.68 -20.23 18.08
N TYR A 15 3.87 -20.19 17.03
CA TYR A 15 4.06 -19.26 15.92
C TYR A 15 4.08 -17.80 16.40
N ARG A 16 3.11 -17.41 17.25
CA ARG A 16 3.03 -16.06 17.80
C ARG A 16 4.26 -15.68 18.63
N ARG A 17 4.76 -16.59 19.47
CA ARG A 17 5.98 -16.33 20.25
C ARG A 17 7.20 -16.11 19.38
N VAL A 18 7.36 -16.92 18.33
CA VAL A 18 8.47 -16.75 17.37
C VAL A 18 8.33 -15.42 16.63
N TRP A 19 7.10 -15.07 16.22
CA TRP A 19 6.80 -13.79 15.59
C TRP A 19 7.13 -12.60 16.49
N GLU A 20 6.68 -12.60 17.76
CA GLU A 20 6.96 -11.53 18.72
C GLU A 20 8.48 -11.34 18.91
N GLY A 21 9.25 -12.42 19.02
CA GLY A 21 10.70 -12.36 19.12
C GLY A 21 11.37 -11.78 17.87
N ALA A 22 10.94 -12.23 16.68
CA ALA A 22 11.45 -11.71 15.41
C ALA A 22 11.08 -10.24 15.19
N TRP A 23 9.85 -9.86 15.56
CA TRP A 23 9.35 -8.50 15.44
C TRP A 23 10.09 -7.54 16.38
N GLU A 24 10.33 -7.91 17.64
CA GLU A 24 11.07 -7.04 18.57
C GLU A 24 12.53 -6.85 18.12
N ALA A 25 13.16 -7.90 17.58
CA ALA A 25 14.50 -7.80 16.99
C ALA A 25 14.52 -6.84 15.78
N ALA A 26 13.58 -7.01 14.84
CA ALA A 26 13.45 -6.13 13.68
C ALA A 26 13.10 -4.69 14.07
N ARG A 27 12.28 -4.48 15.11
CA ARG A 27 11.90 -3.15 15.62
C ARG A 27 13.09 -2.41 16.24
N LEU A 28 13.97 -3.14 16.92
CA LEU A 28 15.17 -2.57 17.52
C LEU A 28 16.13 -2.06 16.44
N GLU A 29 16.27 -2.79 15.33
CA GLU A 29 16.99 -2.33 14.14
C GLU A 29 16.26 -1.17 13.43
N SER A 30 14.92 -1.18 13.40
CA SER A 30 14.13 -0.19 12.68
C SER A 30 13.93 1.14 13.41
N HIS A 31 14.28 1.23 14.70
CA HIS A 31 14.34 2.52 15.41
C HIS A 31 15.34 3.50 14.76
N GLU A 32 16.29 3.00 13.98
CA GLU A 32 17.21 3.81 13.18
C GLU A 32 16.58 4.32 11.86
N THR A 33 15.49 3.69 11.38
CA THR A 33 14.85 3.98 10.08
C THR A 33 13.45 4.59 10.16
N GLY A 34 12.86 4.70 11.36
CA GLY A 34 11.58 5.43 11.57
C GLY A 34 10.32 4.71 11.05
N LEU A 35 10.41 3.41 10.75
CA LEU A 35 9.29 2.60 10.28
C LEU A 35 8.41 2.12 11.45
N TRP A 36 7.16 2.55 11.47
CA TRP A 36 6.14 2.11 12.43
C TRP A 36 5.49 0.81 11.93
N LEU A 37 6.10 -0.32 12.27
CA LEU A 37 5.52 -1.64 12.00
C LEU A 37 4.40 -1.94 13.00
N ASP A 38 3.20 -2.28 12.52
CA ASP A 38 2.18 -2.87 13.38
C ASP A 38 2.66 -4.28 13.81
N GLY A 39 2.47 -4.63 15.09
CA GLY A 39 2.98 -5.88 15.69
C GLY A 39 2.30 -7.16 15.22
N GLY A 40 1.40 -7.08 14.25
CA GLY A 40 0.67 -8.19 13.68
C GLY A 40 1.43 -8.88 12.55
N VAL A 41 1.27 -10.20 12.46
CA VAL A 41 1.81 -11.04 11.36
C VAL A 41 1.32 -10.58 9.98
N SER A 42 0.16 -9.91 9.93
CA SER A 42 -0.37 -9.27 8.73
C SER A 42 0.63 -8.32 8.08
N VAL A 43 1.56 -7.73 8.83
CA VAL A 43 2.57 -6.82 8.29
C VAL A 43 3.47 -7.51 7.25
N LEU A 44 3.81 -8.79 7.42
CA LEU A 44 4.60 -9.52 6.42
C LEU A 44 3.82 -9.72 5.13
N ARG A 45 2.53 -10.05 5.25
CA ARG A 45 1.66 -10.20 4.09
C ARG A 45 1.53 -8.87 3.37
N ASP A 46 1.25 -7.80 4.11
CA ASP A 46 1.08 -6.46 3.54
C ASP A 46 2.38 -5.95 2.90
N ALA A 47 3.54 -6.25 3.48
CA ALA A 47 4.84 -5.94 2.90
C ALA A 47 5.08 -6.69 1.58
N CYS A 48 4.78 -8.00 1.51
CA CYS A 48 4.89 -8.75 0.26
C CYS A 48 3.93 -8.24 -0.81
N ILE A 49 2.69 -7.89 -0.44
CA ILE A 49 1.72 -7.30 -1.38
C ILE A 49 2.23 -5.96 -1.90
N ALA A 50 2.72 -5.10 -1.02
CA ALA A 50 3.27 -3.81 -1.40
C ALA A 50 4.48 -3.96 -2.34
N ASP A 51 5.37 -4.92 -2.08
CA ASP A 51 6.52 -5.22 -2.94
C ASP A 51 6.06 -5.67 -4.34
N TRP A 52 5.09 -6.59 -4.43
CA TRP A 52 4.51 -7.00 -5.71
C TRP A 52 3.83 -5.86 -6.45
N MET A 53 3.15 -4.97 -5.72
CA MET A 53 2.46 -3.82 -6.31
C MET A 53 3.44 -2.72 -6.76
N ASN A 54 4.64 -2.65 -6.18
CA ASN A 54 5.67 -1.66 -6.51
C ASN A 54 6.73 -2.17 -7.50
N ALA A 55 6.68 -3.44 -7.91
CA ALA A 55 7.68 -4.04 -8.81
C ALA A 55 7.74 -3.43 -10.23
N GLY A 56 6.84 -2.50 -10.54
CA GLY A 56 6.80 -1.77 -11.81
C GLY A 56 5.38 -1.32 -12.17
N PRO A 57 5.16 -0.84 -13.39
CA PRO A 57 3.83 -0.44 -13.86
C PRO A 57 2.83 -1.60 -13.73
N LEU A 58 1.87 -1.46 -12.83
CA LEU A 58 0.90 -2.50 -12.56
C LEU A 58 -0.24 -2.45 -13.57
N THR A 59 -0.41 -3.52 -14.36
CA THR A 59 -1.59 -3.68 -15.20
C THR A 59 -2.80 -4.12 -14.39
N ALA A 60 -4.01 -3.85 -14.89
CA ALA A 60 -5.25 -4.35 -14.27
C ALA A 60 -5.27 -5.89 -14.14
N GLY A 61 -4.70 -6.61 -15.11
CA GLY A 61 -4.59 -8.07 -15.06
C GLY A 61 -3.65 -8.55 -13.94
N GLN A 62 -2.53 -7.87 -13.71
CA GLN A 62 -1.62 -8.18 -12.60
C GLN A 62 -2.26 -7.89 -11.24
N LEU A 63 -3.01 -6.79 -11.11
CA LEU A 63 -3.75 -6.50 -9.89
C LEU A 63 -4.76 -7.61 -9.54
N VAL A 64 -5.49 -8.11 -10.55
CA VAL A 64 -6.43 -9.23 -10.38
C VAL A 64 -5.69 -10.51 -9.98
N ALA A 65 -4.57 -10.83 -10.64
CA ALA A 65 -3.78 -12.01 -10.29
C ALA A 65 -3.24 -11.96 -8.84
N ILE A 66 -2.77 -10.80 -8.39
CA ILE A 66 -2.34 -10.60 -7.00
C ILE A 66 -3.53 -10.77 -6.05
N ALA A 67 -4.70 -10.21 -6.39
CA ALA A 67 -5.92 -10.34 -5.59
C ALA A 67 -6.36 -11.80 -5.43
N GLU A 68 -6.27 -12.60 -6.50
CA GLU A 68 -6.54 -14.04 -6.48
C GLU A 68 -5.56 -14.80 -5.58
N ILE A 69 -4.26 -14.52 -5.67
CA ILE A 69 -3.22 -15.15 -4.83
C ILE A 69 -3.46 -14.86 -3.34
N VAL A 70 -3.84 -13.62 -3.02
CA VAL A 70 -4.08 -13.18 -1.63
C VAL A 70 -5.46 -13.61 -1.13
N GLY A 71 -6.38 -13.95 -2.02
CA GLY A 71 -7.75 -14.34 -1.69
C GLY A 71 -8.64 -13.15 -1.28
N VAL A 72 -8.41 -11.98 -1.86
CA VAL A 72 -9.18 -10.75 -1.62
C VAL A 72 -9.67 -10.14 -2.93
N SER A 73 -10.51 -9.10 -2.88
CA SER A 73 -10.94 -8.41 -4.11
C SER A 73 -9.87 -7.44 -4.61
N ALA A 74 -9.76 -7.27 -5.93
CA ALA A 74 -8.88 -6.27 -6.54
C ALA A 74 -9.21 -4.84 -6.08
N ALA A 75 -10.49 -4.54 -5.85
CA ALA A 75 -10.93 -3.25 -5.32
C ALA A 75 -10.41 -2.99 -3.89
N TYR A 76 -10.36 -4.03 -3.05
CA TYR A 76 -9.78 -3.95 -1.70
C TYR A 76 -8.28 -3.68 -1.76
N LEU A 77 -7.55 -4.35 -2.66
CA LEU A 77 -6.11 -4.09 -2.83
C LEU A 77 -5.85 -2.67 -3.35
N ALA A 78 -6.61 -2.23 -4.36
CA ALA A 78 -6.47 -0.89 -4.92
C ALA A 78 -6.72 0.22 -3.89
N SER A 79 -7.67 0.02 -2.96
CA SER A 79 -7.94 1.00 -1.91
C SER A 79 -6.91 0.96 -0.78
N ARG A 80 -6.49 -0.23 -0.35
CA ARG A 80 -5.53 -0.39 0.75
C ARG A 80 -4.10 -0.01 0.36
N PHE A 81 -3.72 -0.26 -0.89
CA PHE A 81 -2.38 0.02 -1.44
C PHE A 81 -2.42 1.08 -2.52
N ALA A 82 -3.33 2.05 -2.40
CA ALA A 82 -3.48 3.14 -3.37
C ALA A 82 -2.17 3.88 -3.63
N TYR A 83 -1.31 4.01 -2.61
CA TYR A 83 0.00 4.63 -2.70
C TYR A 83 0.98 3.89 -3.64
N CYS A 84 0.82 2.59 -3.84
CA CYS A 84 1.61 1.81 -4.81
C CYS A 84 1.17 2.04 -6.26
N LEU A 85 -0.09 2.44 -6.45
CA LEU A 85 -0.69 2.67 -7.77
C LEU A 85 -0.56 4.12 -8.24
N GLN A 86 -0.05 5.00 -7.39
CA GLN A 86 0.18 6.40 -7.76
C GLN A 86 1.26 6.44 -8.84
N VAL A 87 0.84 6.71 -10.07
CA VAL A 87 1.73 7.33 -11.05
C VAL A 87 2.18 8.65 -10.43
N PRO A 88 3.47 9.00 -10.43
CA PRO A 88 3.89 10.34 -10.08
C PRO A 88 3.27 11.28 -11.10
N ALA A 89 2.08 11.78 -10.80
CA ALA A 89 1.52 12.93 -11.48
C ALA A 89 2.40 14.08 -11.00
N GLU A 90 3.39 14.44 -11.81
CA GLU A 90 3.93 15.78 -11.75
C GLU A 90 2.71 16.70 -11.87
N ILE A 91 2.34 17.31 -10.74
CA ILE A 91 1.18 18.19 -10.69
C ILE A 91 1.55 19.36 -11.59
N ASP A 92 0.93 19.42 -12.78
CA ASP A 92 1.06 20.56 -13.67
C ASP A 92 0.33 21.74 -13.00
N PHE A 93 1.08 22.44 -12.15
CA PHE A 93 0.60 23.61 -11.43
C PHE A 93 0.08 24.68 -12.39
N GLY A 94 0.61 24.77 -13.62
CA GLY A 94 0.11 25.68 -14.64
C GLY A 94 -1.30 25.30 -15.10
N ARG A 95 -1.58 24.01 -15.28
CA ARG A 95 -2.94 23.53 -15.59
C ARG A 95 -3.90 23.66 -14.41
N LEU A 96 -3.40 23.53 -13.18
CA LEU A 96 -4.19 23.75 -11.96
C LEU A 96 -4.58 25.23 -11.82
N GLU A 97 -3.62 26.15 -11.97
CA GLU A 97 -3.84 27.60 -11.93
C GLU A 97 -4.83 28.04 -13.01
N ALA A 98 -4.69 27.54 -14.24
CA ALA A 98 -5.63 27.83 -15.32
C ALA A 98 -7.08 27.35 -15.05
N ALA A 99 -7.27 26.32 -14.22
CA ALA A 99 -8.60 25.86 -13.82
C ALA A 99 -9.24 26.75 -12.73
N PHE A 100 -8.43 27.50 -11.98
CA PHE A 100 -8.88 28.46 -10.98
C PHE A 100 -9.05 29.88 -11.52
N GLU A 101 -8.57 30.17 -12.72
CA GLU A 101 -8.95 31.39 -13.44
C GLU A 101 -10.43 31.29 -13.86
N LEU A 102 -11.30 31.85 -13.01
CA LEU A 102 -12.68 32.13 -13.40
C LEU A 102 -12.67 33.14 -14.55
N PRO A 103 -13.50 32.96 -15.60
CA PRO A 103 -13.63 33.99 -16.63
C PRO A 103 -14.06 35.27 -15.95
N ASP A 104 -13.29 36.34 -16.18
CA ASP A 104 -13.59 37.66 -15.62
C ASP A 104 -14.97 38.08 -16.11
N VAL A 105 -15.98 38.01 -15.24
CA VAL A 105 -17.33 38.50 -15.53
C VAL A 105 -17.33 40.02 -15.38
N THR A 106 -16.35 40.68 -15.99
CA THR A 106 -16.44 42.09 -16.35
C THR A 106 -17.00 42.16 -17.76
N SER A 107 -18.23 41.64 -17.92
CA SER A 107 -19.08 42.01 -19.03
C SER A 107 -19.36 43.50 -18.89
N SER A 108 -18.53 44.29 -19.57
CA SER A 108 -18.81 45.63 -20.05
C SER A 108 -20.24 45.68 -20.59
N ALA A 109 -21.18 46.06 -19.74
CA ALA A 109 -22.47 46.57 -20.14
C ALA A 109 -22.32 48.09 -20.32
N CYS A 110 -21.68 48.47 -21.42
CA CYS A 110 -21.81 49.79 -22.02
C CYS A 110 -21.83 49.62 -23.55
N LEU A 111 -22.74 50.35 -24.21
CA LEU A 111 -23.16 50.35 -25.64
C LEU A 111 -24.46 49.53 -25.85
N ARG A 112 -25.63 50.11 -26.11
CA ARG A 112 -26.07 51.44 -26.58
C ARG A 112 -27.49 51.69 -26.10
#